data_AF-A0A838CFV5-F1
#
_entry.id   AF-A0A838CFV5-F1
#
_cell.length_a   1.000
_cell.length_b   1.000
_cell.length_c   1.000
_cell.angle_alpha   90.00
_cell.angle_beta   90.00
_cell.angle_gamma   90.00
#
_symmetry.space_group_name_H-M   'P 1'
#
loop_
_entity.id
_entity.type
_entity.pdbx_description
1 polymer ?
#
loop_
_entity_poly.entity_id
_entity_poly.type
_entity_poly.pdbx_seq_one_letter_code
_entity_poly.pdbx_strand_id
1 'polypeptide(L)'
;MDFEDFVVQYQRRTAKRMADFEALMKETQQKMEMTAKHHARARETMPRQPVTVPRGDYSMPRPRRSAAQKAHKQQQIQAVLRAIGPNGENPVA
;
A
#
# COMPACT_ATOMS: atom_id res chain seq x y z
N MET A 1 -31.91 -6.32 39.90
CA MET A 1 -31.78 -5.34 38.80
C MET A 1 -32.79 -5.75 37.78
N ASP A 2 -33.75 -4.89 37.47
CA ASP A 2 -34.86 -5.23 36.58
C ASP A 2 -34.39 -5.31 35.13
N PHE A 3 -35.07 -6.12 34.33
CA PHE A 3 -34.67 -6.35 32.94
C PHE A 3 -34.68 -5.06 32.11
N GLU A 4 -35.62 -4.16 32.37
CA GLU A 4 -35.71 -2.86 31.72
C GLU A 4 -34.45 -2.00 31.96
N ASP A 5 -33.99 -1.94 33.22
CA ASP A 5 -32.75 -1.24 33.58
C ASP A 5 -31.53 -1.83 32.87
N PHE A 6 -31.47 -3.16 32.76
CA PHE A 6 -30.39 -3.85 32.07
C PHE A 6 -30.36 -3.47 30.58
N VAL A 7 -31.51 -3.44 29.90
CA VAL A 7 -31.61 -3.09 28.47
C VAL A 7 -31.14 -1.64 28.25
N VAL A 8 -31.61 -0.70 29.07
CA VAL A 8 -31.21 0.71 28.97
C VAL A 8 -29.70 0.88 29.19
N GLN A 9 -29.14 0.22 30.20
CA GLN A 9 -27.70 0.26 30.46
C GLN A 9 -26.88 -0.41 29.36
N TYR A 10 -27.38 -1.50 28.78
CA TYR A 10 -26.73 -2.17 27.66
C TYR A 10 -26.69 -1.24 26.44
N GLN A 11 -27.82 -0.65 26.05
CA GLN A 11 -27.90 0.29 24.94
C GLN A 11 -26.97 1.49 25.13
N ARG A 12 -26.96 2.10 26.32
CA ARG A 12 -26.05 3.21 26.65
C ARG A 12 -24.58 2.83 26.53
N ARG A 13 -24.20 1.64 27.02
CA ARG A 13 -22.82 1.15 26.92
C ARG A 13 -22.42 0.88 25.47
N THR A 14 -23.32 0.31 24.68
CA THR A 14 -23.09 0.05 23.26
C THR A 14 -22.92 1.36 22.48
N ALA A 15 -23.80 2.34 22.70
CA ALA A 15 -23.70 3.66 22.08
C ALA A 15 -22.38 4.36 22.43
N LYS A 16 -21.97 4.32 23.72
CA LYS A 16 -20.68 4.87 24.15
C LYS A 16 -19.50 4.19 23.43
N ARG A 17 -19.48 2.85 23.39
CA ARG A 17 -18.40 2.10 22.72
C ARG A 17 -18.31 2.42 21.24
N MET A 18 -19.44 2.60 20.57
CA MET A 18 -19.47 3.01 19.16
C MET A 18 -18.86 4.40 18.96
N ALA A 19 -19.23 5.37 19.79
CA ALA A 19 -18.66 6.72 19.74
C ALA A 19 -17.16 6.73 20.01
N ASP A 20 -16.70 5.98 21.03
CA ASP A 20 -15.29 5.84 21.37
C ASP A 20 -14.51 5.19 20.21
N PHE A 21 -15.09 4.16 19.58
CA PHE A 21 -14.48 3.50 18.43
C PHE A 21 -14.35 4.44 17.23
N GLU A 22 -15.39 5.21 16.92
CA GLU A 22 -15.35 6.19 15.83
C GLU A 22 -14.29 7.27 16.07
N ALA A 23 -14.16 7.76 17.31
CA ALA A 23 -13.13 8.71 17.69
C ALA A 23 -11.72 8.12 17.48
N LEU A 24 -11.51 6.88 17.94
CA LEU A 24 -10.23 6.18 17.78
C LEU A 24 -9.89 5.94 16.29
N MET A 25 -10.87 5.59 15.47
CA MET A 25 -10.68 5.43 14.02
C MET A 25 -10.29 6.74 13.34
N LYS A 26 -10.89 7.87 13.74
CA LYS A 26 -10.49 9.19 13.23
C LYS A 26 -9.07 9.57 13.63
N GLU A 27 -8.69 9.35 14.88
CA GLU A 27 -7.33 9.62 15.35
C GLU A 27 -6.27 8.77 14.64
N THR A 28 -6.56 7.48 14.43
CA THR A 28 -5.64 6.58 13.74
C THR A 28 -5.44 7.00 12.29
N GLN A 29 -6.50 7.39 11.59
CA GLN A 29 -6.41 7.95 10.24
C GLN A 29 -5.55 9.22 10.21
N GLN A 30 -5.76 10.15 11.14
CA GLN A 30 -4.95 11.37 11.22
C GLN A 30 -3.46 11.06 11.48
N LYS A 31 -3.16 10.13 12.39
CA LYS A 31 -1.77 9.70 12.66
C LYS A 31 -1.14 9.05 11.42
N MET A 32 -1.89 8.23 10.69
CA MET A 32 -1.42 7.65 9.43
C MET A 32 -1.14 8.73 8.36
N GLU A 33 -2.03 9.71 8.23
CA GLU A 33 -1.82 10.82 7.29
C GLU A 33 -0.58 11.64 7.63
N MET A 34 -0.39 11.96 8.90
CA MET A 34 0.78 12.70 9.37
C MET A 34 2.08 11.91 9.13
N THR A 35 2.11 10.63 9.49
CA THR A 35 3.29 9.78 9.24
C THR A 35 3.59 9.64 7.74
N ALA A 36 2.57 9.51 6.89
CA ALA A 36 2.73 9.51 5.45
C ALA A 36 3.32 10.82 4.91
N LYS A 37 2.84 11.98 5.40
CA LYS A 37 3.39 13.30 5.06
C LYS A 37 4.85 13.44 5.48
N HIS A 38 5.19 13.01 6.69
CA HIS A 38 6.57 13.04 7.18
C HIS A 38 7.49 12.14 6.36
N HIS A 39 7.04 10.93 6.02
CA HIS A 39 7.83 10.02 5.19
C HIS A 39 7.98 10.54 3.75
N ALA A 40 6.94 11.14 3.17
CA ALA A 40 7.02 11.80 1.87
C ALA A 40 8.03 12.96 1.89
N ARG A 41 7.95 13.84 2.89
CA ARG A 41 8.89 14.95 3.06
C ARG A 41 10.33 14.47 3.25
N ALA A 42 10.54 13.44 4.07
CA ALA A 42 11.87 12.86 4.28
C ALA A 42 12.44 12.27 2.98
N ARG A 43 11.60 11.64 2.14
CA ARG A 43 12.01 11.14 0.82
C ARG A 43 12.45 12.23 -0.14
N GLU A 44 11.88 13.42 -0.04
CA GLU A 44 12.25 14.58 -0.87
C GLU A 44 13.51 15.27 -0.36
N THR A 45 13.65 15.43 0.97
CA THR A 45 14.75 16.22 1.54
C THR A 45 16.02 15.42 1.79
N MET A 46 15.94 14.09 1.96
CA MET A 46 17.14 13.28 2.22
C MET A 46 17.74 12.77 0.90
N PRO A 47 19.05 13.03 0.65
CA PRO A 47 19.74 12.41 -0.47
C PRO A 47 19.77 10.90 -0.25
N ARG A 48 19.19 10.14 -1.19
CA ARG A 48 19.28 8.68 -1.19
C ARG A 48 20.73 8.26 -1.41
N GLN A 49 21.39 7.86 -0.32
CA GLN A 49 22.64 7.13 -0.39
C GLN A 49 22.41 5.88 -1.25
N PRO A 50 23.22 5.63 -2.30
CA PRO A 50 23.12 4.41 -3.06
C PRO A 50 23.43 3.25 -2.11
N VAL A 51 22.45 2.38 -1.88
CA VAL A 51 22.65 1.16 -1.09
C VAL A 51 23.68 0.30 -1.83
N THR A 52 24.89 0.22 -1.29
CA THR A 52 25.93 -0.67 -1.79
C THR A 52 25.59 -2.08 -1.33
N VAL A 53 24.87 -2.82 -2.17
CA VAL A 53 24.62 -4.23 -1.92
C VAL A 53 25.96 -4.97 -2.04
N PRO A 54 26.46 -5.63 -0.98
CA PRO A 54 27.70 -6.40 -1.05
C PRO A 54 27.53 -7.48 -2.11
N ARG A 55 28.31 -7.38 -3.18
CA ARG A 55 28.42 -8.44 -4.17
C ARG A 55 29.52 -9.37 -3.67
N GLY A 56 29.15 -10.53 -3.15
CA GLY A 56 30.14 -11.57 -2.87
C GLY A 56 30.93 -11.90 -4.14
N ASP A 57 32.11 -12.48 -3.99
CA ASP A 57 33.06 -12.71 -5.10
C ASP A 57 32.49 -13.56 -6.26
N TYR A 58 31.38 -14.27 -6.02
CA TYR A 58 30.64 -15.05 -7.03
C TYR A 58 29.47 -14.30 -7.69
N SER A 59 29.27 -13.00 -7.41
CA SER A 59 28.18 -12.23 -8.02
C SER A 59 28.53 -11.85 -9.46
N MET A 60 28.05 -12.64 -10.41
CA MET A 60 28.19 -12.35 -11.84
C MET A 60 27.69 -10.94 -12.19
N PRO A 61 28.42 -10.15 -13.00
CA PRO A 61 27.96 -8.84 -13.45
C PRO A 61 26.63 -8.98 -14.22
N ARG A 62 25.53 -8.58 -13.60
CA ARG A 62 24.23 -8.51 -14.32
C ARG A 62 24.38 -7.52 -15.48
N PRO A 63 24.15 -7.93 -16.74
CA PRO A 63 24.24 -7.02 -17.88
C PRO A 63 23.34 -5.81 -17.63
N ARG A 64 23.92 -4.59 -17.71
CA ARG A 64 23.15 -3.35 -17.65
C ARG A 64 22.30 -3.28 -18.92
N ARG A 65 21.08 -3.84 -18.87
CA ARG A 65 20.09 -3.64 -19.94
C ARG A 65 19.91 -2.15 -20.11
N SER A 66 20.14 -1.66 -21.33
CA SER A 66 20.00 -0.25 -21.68
C SER A 66 18.58 0.23 -21.35
N ALA A 67 18.42 1.53 -21.08
CA ALA A 67 17.10 2.11 -20.81
C ALA A 67 16.10 1.79 -21.94
N ALA A 68 16.59 1.76 -23.19
CA ALA A 68 15.83 1.34 -24.37
C ALA A 68 15.32 -0.11 -24.29
N GLN A 69 16.15 -1.07 -23.88
CA GLN A 69 15.72 -2.47 -23.73
C GLN A 69 14.69 -2.65 -22.60
N LYS A 70 14.81 -1.86 -21.51
CA LYS A 70 13.81 -1.88 -20.43
C LYS A 70 12.48 -1.27 -20.88
N ALA A 71 12.53 -0.15 -21.61
CA ALA A 71 11.34 0.51 -22.16
C ALA A 71 10.60 -0.41 -23.14
N HIS A 72 11.33 -1.07 -24.06
CA HIS A 72 10.75 -2.01 -25.01
C HIS A 72 10.09 -3.20 -24.31
N LYS A 73 10.73 -3.77 -23.27
CA LYS A 73 10.13 -4.85 -22.49
C LYS A 73 8.87 -4.38 -21.74
N GLN A 74 8.88 -3.16 -21.20
CA GLN A 74 7.70 -2.60 -20.52
C GLN A 74 6.55 -2.34 -21.49
N GLN A 75 6.82 -1.84 -22.69
CA GLN A 75 5.82 -1.64 -23.74
C GLN A 75 5.21 -2.97 -24.19
N GLN A 76 6.02 -4.02 -24.35
CA GLN A 76 5.53 -5.37 -24.66
C GLN A 76 4.62 -5.92 -23.55
N ILE A 77 5.02 -5.76 -22.28
CA ILE A 77 4.20 -6.19 -21.13
C ILE A 77 2.87 -5.42 -21.09
N GLN A 78 2.90 -4.11 -21.30
CA GLN A 78 1.69 -3.29 -21.36
C GLN A 78 0.79 -3.68 -22.54
N ALA A 79 1.36 -4.03 -23.68
CA ALA A 79 0.60 -4.50 -24.84
C ALA A 79 -0.10 -5.84 -24.55
N VAL A 80 0.58 -6.79 -23.91
CA VAL A 80 -0.02 -8.08 -23.50
C VAL A 80 -1.11 -7.88 -22.44
N LEU A 81 -0.86 -7.05 -21.43
CA LEU A 81 -1.87 -6.76 -20.40
C LEU A 81 -3.10 -6.06 -20.99
N ARG A 82 -2.92 -5.19 -21.99
CA ARG A 82 -4.03 -4.57 -22.73
C ARG A 82 -4.79 -5.59 -23.59
N ALA A 83 -4.08 -6.53 -24.21
CA ALA A 83 -4.69 -7.58 -25.01
C ALA A 83 -5.50 -8.58 -24.18
N ILE A 84 -5.13 -8.80 -22.91
CA ILE A 84 -5.79 -9.78 -22.04
C ILE A 84 -7.06 -9.21 -21.39
N GLY A 85 -7.17 -7.88 -21.19
CA GLY A 85 -8.37 -7.25 -20.63
C GLY A 85 -8.79 -7.80 -19.24
N PRO A 86 -9.81 -7.23 -18.59
CA PRO A 86 -10.33 -7.75 -17.31
C PRO A 86 -11.21 -9.01 -17.46
N ASN A 87 -11.60 -9.37 -18.69
CA ASN A 87 -12.37 -10.56 -19.02
C ASN A 87 -11.54 -11.40 -20.00
N GLY A 88 -10.67 -12.26 -19.47
CA GLY A 88 -9.64 -12.97 -20.22
C GLY A 88 -10.16 -14.03 -21.19
N GLU A 89 -10.66 -13.59 -22.34
CA GLU A 89 -10.82 -14.46 -23.52
C GLU A 89 -9.58 -14.33 -24.39
N ASN A 90 -8.82 -15.43 -24.50
CA ASN A 90 -7.66 -15.52 -25.38
C ASN A 90 -8.13 -15.36 -26.85
N PRO A 91 -7.51 -14.50 -27.68
CA PRO A 91 -7.69 -14.60 -29.11
C PRO A 91 -6.97 -15.87 -29.60
N VAL A 92 -7.74 -16.89 -29.95
CA VAL A 92 -7.25 -18.05 -30.70
C VAL A 92 -6.86 -17.56 -32.09
N ALA A 93 -5.64 -17.91 -32.49
CA ALA A 93 -5.04 -17.61 -33.80
C ALA A 93 -5.81 -18.23 -34.97
#